data_AF-A0A1S2LBL9-F1
#
_entry.id   AF-A0A1S2LBL9-F1
#
_cell.length_a   1.000
_cell.length_b   1.000
_cell.length_c   1.000
_cell.angle_alpha   90.00
_cell.angle_beta   90.00
_cell.angle_gamma   90.00
#
_symmetry.space_group_name_H-M   'P 1'
#
loop_
_entity.id
_entity.type
_entity.pdbx_description
1 polymer ?
#
loop_
_entity_poly.entity_id
_entity_poly.type
_entity_poly.pdbx_seq_one_letter_code
_entity_poly.pdbx_strand_id
1 'polypeptide(L)'
;MLAIHEGRRKAAKRLARLHFKAPVAIHPEGNIYSFPTLSPKKFECSWIFPNHIKDIAPSKKDLGKSVILFSNLKEVELGISYFMLEEQLQRSVYCLMRLKVE
;
A
#
# COMPACT_ATOMS: atom_id res chain seq x y z
N MET A 1 19.33 8.12 11.35
CA MET A 1 17.93 8.16 10.83
C MET A 1 17.69 7.15 9.69
N LEU A 2 18.62 6.93 8.75
CA LEU A 2 18.50 5.93 7.66
C LEU A 2 18.44 4.46 8.15
N ALA A 3 19.13 4.11 9.24
CA ALA A 3 19.19 2.74 9.77
C ALA A 3 17.81 2.19 10.25
N ILE A 4 16.92 3.06 10.73
CA ILE A 4 15.59 2.68 11.23
C ILE A 4 14.68 2.28 10.07
N HIS A 5 14.81 2.97 8.92
CA HIS A 5 14.05 2.67 7.72
C HIS A 5 14.42 1.31 7.12
N GLU A 6 15.71 0.97 7.08
CA GLU A 6 16.15 -0.34 6.58
C GLU A 6 15.73 -1.48 7.51
N GLY A 7 15.85 -1.30 8.83
CA GLY A 7 15.41 -2.30 9.81
C GLY A 7 13.93 -2.64 9.68
N ARG A 8 13.06 -1.61 9.64
CA ARG A 8 11.61 -1.78 9.43
C ARG A 8 11.30 -2.41 8.08
N ARG A 9 12.01 -2.00 7.02
CA ARG A 9 11.87 -2.58 5.67
C ARG A 9 12.29 -4.05 5.64
N LYS A 10 13.33 -4.44 6.37
CA LYS A 10 13.83 -5.82 6.44
C LYS A 10 12.90 -6.72 7.25
N ALA A 11 12.32 -6.22 8.35
CA ALA A 11 11.30 -6.92 9.11
C ALA A 11 10.02 -7.15 8.28
N ALA A 12 9.51 -6.10 7.62
CA ALA A 12 8.35 -6.20 6.74
C ALA A 12 8.59 -7.17 5.56
N LYS A 13 9.79 -7.15 4.94
CA LYS A 13 10.18 -8.12 3.91
C LYS A 13 10.19 -9.55 4.41
N ARG A 14 10.70 -9.80 5.62
CA ARG A 14 10.79 -11.13 6.22
C ARG A 14 9.41 -11.69 6.55
N LEU A 15 8.52 -10.86 7.11
CA LEU A 15 7.14 -11.23 7.42
C LEU A 15 6.31 -11.48 6.16
N ALA A 16 6.52 -10.69 5.11
CA ALA A 16 5.67 -10.74 3.93
C ALA A 16 6.02 -11.86 2.93
N ARG A 17 7.19 -12.54 3.01
CA ARG A 17 7.71 -13.41 1.92
C ARG A 17 7.59 -12.80 0.51
N LEU A 18 7.47 -11.47 0.44
CA LEU A 18 7.10 -10.70 -0.75
C LEU A 18 8.24 -9.73 -1.01
N HIS A 19 9.16 -10.15 -1.86
CA HIS A 19 10.45 -9.51 -2.03
C HIS A 19 10.40 -8.03 -2.48
N PHE A 20 9.26 -7.47 -2.92
CA PHE A 20 9.26 -6.14 -3.57
C PHE A 20 8.11 -5.17 -3.25
N LYS A 21 7.12 -5.51 -2.41
CA LYS A 21 5.91 -4.67 -2.21
C LYS A 21 5.36 -4.66 -0.76
N ALA A 22 6.24 -4.81 0.23
CA ALA A 22 5.80 -4.78 1.63
C ALA A 22 5.39 -3.34 2.06
N PRO A 23 4.34 -3.18 2.88
CA PRO A 23 3.97 -1.88 3.43
C PRO A 23 5.09 -1.32 4.31
N VAL A 24 5.18 0.00 4.36
CA VAL A 24 6.14 0.75 5.17
C VAL A 24 5.42 1.40 6.35
N ALA A 25 5.92 1.08 7.54
CA ALA A 25 5.51 1.74 8.77
C ALA A 25 6.24 3.07 8.93
N ILE A 26 5.53 4.16 8.62
CA ILE A 26 6.05 5.53 8.72
C ILE A 26 5.98 5.96 10.19
N HIS A 27 4.80 5.89 10.79
CA HIS A 27 4.56 6.22 12.20
C HIS A 27 3.58 5.21 12.83
N PRO A 28 4.08 4.09 13.38
CA PRO A 28 3.25 3.00 13.89
C PRO A 28 2.25 3.42 14.97
N GLU A 29 2.69 4.25 15.92
CA GLU A 29 1.93 4.73 17.08
C GLU A 29 0.71 5.56 16.64
N GLY A 30 0.89 6.42 15.64
CA GLY A 30 -0.21 7.18 15.04
C GLY A 30 -0.94 6.44 13.92
N ASN A 31 -0.74 5.13 13.79
CA ASN A 31 -1.35 4.29 12.76
C ASN A 31 -1.10 4.81 11.33
N ILE A 32 0.09 5.34 11.03
CA ILE A 32 0.45 5.85 9.70
C ILE A 32 1.32 4.83 8.98
N TYR A 33 0.71 4.19 7.99
CA TYR A 33 1.32 3.18 7.14
C TYR A 33 1.05 3.50 5.69
N SER A 34 1.93 3.04 4.80
CA SER A 34 1.73 3.19 3.36
C SER A 34 2.19 1.95 2.60
N PHE A 35 1.65 1.74 1.41
CA PHE A 35 2.11 0.70 0.50
C PHE A 35 2.26 1.24 -0.93
N PRO A 36 3.22 0.70 -1.71
CA PRO A 36 3.44 1.16 -3.06
C PRO A 36 2.54 0.43 -4.08
N THR A 37 1.98 1.19 -5.04
CA THR A 37 1.19 0.63 -6.16
C THR A 37 2.06 -0.10 -7.20
N LEU A 38 3.33 0.27 -7.31
CA LEU A 38 4.31 -0.33 -8.22
C LEU A 38 5.63 -0.58 -7.48
N SER A 39 6.68 -0.94 -8.22
CA SER A 39 8.02 -0.92 -7.65
C SER A 39 8.39 0.54 -7.30
N PRO A 40 8.95 0.82 -6.10
CA PRO A 40 9.41 2.17 -5.74
C PRO A 40 10.46 2.78 -6.67
N LYS A 41 11.04 1.98 -7.57
CA LYS A 41 11.96 2.44 -8.62
C LYS A 41 11.25 3.01 -9.85
N LYS A 42 9.95 2.77 -10.01
CA LYS A 42 9.16 3.30 -11.13
C LYS A 42 8.63 4.68 -10.79
N PHE A 43 8.71 5.60 -11.74
CA PHE A 43 8.22 6.97 -11.58
C PHE A 43 6.71 7.02 -11.31
N GLU A 44 5.95 6.12 -11.94
CA GLU A 44 4.48 6.01 -11.79
C GLU A 44 4.04 5.38 -10.46
N CYS A 45 4.99 5.07 -9.56
CA CYS A 45 4.69 4.44 -8.29
C CYS A 45 4.05 5.44 -7.32
N SER A 46 2.78 5.21 -7.00
CA SER A 46 2.05 5.93 -5.97
C SER A 46 2.19 5.23 -4.63
N TRP A 47 2.28 6.00 -3.55
CA TRP A 47 2.24 5.50 -2.18
C TRP A 47 0.87 5.76 -1.58
N ILE A 48 0.17 4.70 -1.22
CA ILE A 48 -1.21 4.77 -0.74
C ILE A 48 -1.26 4.51 0.75
N PHE A 49 -2.05 5.32 1.46
CA PHE A 49 -2.33 5.17 2.88
C PHE A 49 -3.63 4.38 3.06
N PRO A 50 -3.56 3.08 3.45
CA PRO A 50 -4.73 2.20 3.46
C PRO A 50 -5.83 2.68 4.42
N ASN A 51 -5.46 3.35 5.51
CA ASN A 51 -6.40 3.83 6.54
C ASN A 51 -7.33 4.96 6.04
N HIS A 52 -7.06 5.54 4.88
CA HIS A 52 -7.88 6.59 4.29
C HIS A 52 -8.66 6.11 3.06
N ILE A 53 -8.54 4.83 2.70
CA ILE A 53 -9.32 4.23 1.63
C ILE A 53 -10.72 3.98 2.16
N LYS A 54 -11.72 4.50 1.43
CA LYS A 54 -13.12 4.19 1.65
C LYS A 54 -13.57 3.00 0.80
N ASP A 55 -13.17 2.98 -0.47
CA ASP A 55 -13.50 1.89 -1.39
C ASP A 55 -12.51 1.82 -2.57
N ILE A 56 -12.49 0.69 -3.27
CA ILE A 56 -11.74 0.49 -4.52
C ILE A 56 -12.64 -0.09 -5.62
N ALA A 57 -12.44 0.34 -6.86
CA ALA A 57 -13.24 -0.13 -8.00
C ALA A 57 -12.39 -0.23 -9.28
N PRO A 58 -12.78 -1.07 -10.26
CA PRO A 58 -12.22 -1.01 -11.60
C PRO A 58 -12.58 0.33 -12.26
N SER A 59 -11.69 0.87 -13.10
CA SER A 59 -12.04 2.06 -13.89
C SER A 59 -13.10 1.71 -14.93
N LYS A 60 -14.10 2.59 -15.06
CA LYS A 60 -15.16 2.45 -16.08
C LYS A 60 -14.65 2.67 -17.50
N LYS A 61 -13.50 3.33 -17.65
CA LYS A 61 -12.93 3.73 -18.96
C LYS A 61 -11.87 2.75 -19.47
N ASP A 62 -11.15 2.10 -18.56
CA ASP A 62 -10.00 1.25 -18.88
C ASP A 62 -9.89 0.12 -17.84
N LEU A 63 -10.08 -1.14 -18.27
CA LEU A 63 -10.00 -2.32 -17.41
C LEU A 63 -8.59 -2.57 -16.85
N GLY A 64 -7.55 -1.98 -17.46
CA GLY A 64 -6.19 -1.99 -16.95
C GLY A 64 -5.95 -1.03 -15.79
N LYS A 65 -6.96 -0.20 -15.44
CA LYS A 65 -6.89 0.81 -14.40
C LYS A 65 -7.89 0.57 -13.28
N SER A 66 -7.67 1.26 -12.17
CA SER A 66 -8.50 1.19 -10.98
C SER A 66 -8.71 2.57 -10.38
N VAL A 67 -9.72 2.70 -9.55
CA VAL A 67 -10.07 3.93 -8.84
C VAL A 67 -10.05 3.65 -7.35
N ILE A 68 -9.41 4.54 -6.59
CA ILE A 68 -9.53 4.60 -5.13
C ILE A 68 -10.49 5.73 -4.79
N LEU A 69 -11.52 5.41 -4.00
CA LEU A 69 -12.33 6.40 -3.30
C LEU A 69 -11.75 6.59 -1.90
N PHE A 70 -11.32 7.80 -1.56
CA PHE A 70 -10.82 8.14 -0.23
C PHE A 70 -11.94 8.57 0.72
N SER A 71 -11.70 8.53 2.03
CA SER A 71 -12.67 8.94 3.06
C SER A 71 -13.14 10.39 2.91
N ASN A 72 -12.35 11.25 2.27
CA ASN A 72 -12.71 12.63 1.95
C ASN A 72 -13.53 12.76 0.66
N LEU A 73 -14.05 11.65 0.12
CA LEU A 73 -14.84 11.56 -1.11
C LEU A 73 -14.09 11.93 -2.39
N LYS A 74 -12.77 12.09 -2.34
CA LYS A 74 -11.96 12.26 -3.55
C LYS A 74 -11.66 10.92 -4.18
N GLU A 75 -11.74 10.90 -5.51
CA GLU A 75 -11.39 9.73 -6.32
C GLU A 75 -10.04 9.96 -7.01
N VAL A 76 -9.24 8.90 -7.09
CA VAL A 76 -7.98 8.89 -7.83
C VAL A 76 -7.93 7.65 -8.71
N GLU A 77 -7.77 7.86 -10.02
CA GLU A 77 -7.50 6.78 -10.97
C GLU A 77 -6.00 6.41 -10.91
N LEU A 78 -5.72 5.11 -10.87
CA LEU A 78 -4.39 4.53 -10.87
C LEU A 78 -4.15 3.72 -12.14
N GLY A 79 -2.92 3.78 -12.65
CA GLY A 79 -2.44 2.98 -13.78
C GLY A 79 -2.18 1.50 -13.45
N ILE A 80 -2.97 0.90 -12.56
CA ILE A 80 -2.89 -0.52 -12.20
C ILE A 80 -4.28 -1.13 -12.18
N SER A 81 -4.40 -2.41 -12.50
CA SER A 81 -5.69 -3.09 -12.50
C SER A 81 -6.27 -3.20 -11.08
N TYR A 82 -7.59 -3.33 -11.00
CA TYR A 82 -8.30 -3.55 -9.75
C TYR A 82 -7.72 -4.72 -8.95
N PHE A 83 -7.48 -5.86 -9.62
CA PHE A 83 -6.95 -7.07 -8.99
C PHE A 83 -5.57 -6.84 -8.36
N MET A 84 -4.68 -6.10 -9.05
CA MET A 84 -3.36 -5.78 -8.50
C MET A 84 -3.46 -4.85 -7.28
N LEU A 85 -4.35 -3.86 -7.34
CA LEU A 85 -4.59 -2.92 -6.25
C LEU A 85 -5.15 -3.64 -5.02
N GLU A 86 -6.15 -4.49 -5.22
CA GLU A 86 -6.79 -5.30 -4.17
C GLU A 86 -5.78 -6.23 -3.49
N GLU A 87 -4.97 -6.95 -4.28
CA GLU A 87 -3.92 -7.83 -3.76
C GLU A 87 -2.89 -7.06 -2.91
N GLN A 88 -2.47 -5.86 -3.37
CA GLN A 88 -1.56 -5.00 -2.63
C GLN A 88 -2.18 -4.48 -1.33
N LEU A 89 -3.45 -4.08 -1.37
CA LEU A 89 -4.16 -3.60 -0.18
C LEU A 89 -4.29 -4.73 0.85
N GLN A 90 -4.77 -5.91 0.45
CA GLN A 90 -4.95 -7.06 1.35
C GLN A 90 -3.63 -7.48 2.00
N ARG A 91 -2.56 -7.64 1.21
CA ARG A 91 -1.22 -7.97 1.72
C ARG A 91 -0.71 -6.92 2.69
N SER A 92 -0.97 -5.65 2.38
CA SER A 92 -0.55 -4.55 3.24
C SER A 92 -1.28 -4.61 4.58
N VAL A 93 -2.62 -4.66 4.57
CA VAL A 93 -3.44 -4.77 5.77
C VAL A 93 -3.05 -5.99 6.61
N TYR A 94 -2.83 -7.15 6.00
CA TYR A 94 -2.37 -8.35 6.69
C TYR A 94 -1.04 -8.13 7.42
N CYS A 95 -0.05 -7.54 6.73
CA CYS A 95 1.25 -7.24 7.36
C CYS A 95 1.09 -6.23 8.50
N LEU A 96 0.24 -5.21 8.33
CA LEU A 96 -0.03 -4.22 9.37
C LEU A 96 -0.69 -4.81 10.61
N MET A 97 -1.67 -5.71 10.41
CA MET A 97 -2.31 -6.43 11.52
C MET A 97 -1.29 -7.24 12.32
N ARG A 98 -0.31 -7.86 11.65
CA ARG A 98 0.75 -8.62 12.34
C ARG A 98 1.76 -7.73 13.06
N LEU A 99 2.11 -6.58 12.49
CA LEU A 99 3.05 -5.63 13.10
C LEU A 99 2.47 -4.91 14.32
N LYS A 100 1.15 -4.85 14.49
CA LYS A 100 0.49 -4.27 15.67
C LYS A 100 0.45 -5.21 16.89
N VAL A 101 0.77 -6.49 16.69
CA VAL A 101 0.69 -7.53 17.73
C VAL A 101 2.05 -7.77 18.40
N GLU A 102 3.12 -7.12 17.90
CA GLU A 102 4.45 -7.06 18.51
C GLU A 102 4.68 -5.71 19.19
#